data_AF-A0A8X6VZ55-F1
#
_entry.id   AF-A0A8X6VZ55-F1
#
_cell.length_a   1.000
_cell.length_b   1.000
_cell.length_c   1.000
_cell.angle_alpha   90.00
_cell.angle_beta   90.00
_cell.angle_gamma   90.00
#
_symmetry.space_group_name_H-M   'P 1'
#
loop_
_entity.id
_entity.type
_entity.pdbx_description
1 polymer ?
#
loop_
_entity_poly.entity_id
_entity_poly.type
_entity_poly.pdbx_seq_one_letter_code
_entity_poly.pdbx_strand_id
1 'polypeptide(L)'
;MARIVRHNDESVREGFIRNIGKEVKLFTSALKAFQRNNCIVMAQRKHLDDFLRGKTIGRLECGRSQLEVSEELGKAQSVISRLWQRFQDDGNVSRCYNTGRPRVTTPNEDRYLAVTAKRNRQSTALDLSRQLSSATGTTVSRQTVYRSLGHIDLYARRPVRCVPLTTTHCRLRLTWSREHALWTPQQWSCVMFSDESRFSLQSDSRRTLIWRTTTKRTPLNDTVTVVQDGSSAEELFLVPPRTDLHVQNVTNDRLHLSGCHSGTTCTFVSGRTGC
;
A
#
# COMPACT_ATOMS: atom_id res chain seq x y z
N MET A 1 -67.84 45.43 63.70
CA MET A 1 -66.81 44.50 64.19
C MET A 1 -66.70 43.32 63.22
N ALA A 2 -65.95 43.46 62.12
CA ALA A 2 -65.70 42.35 61.19
C ALA A 2 -64.38 41.66 61.60
N ARG A 3 -64.48 40.37 61.95
CA ARG A 3 -63.39 39.55 62.47
C ARG A 3 -62.67 38.89 61.30
N ILE A 4 -61.43 39.29 61.04
CA ILE A 4 -60.57 38.63 60.04
C ILE A 4 -60.13 37.28 60.62
N VAL A 5 -60.66 36.18 60.08
CA VAL A 5 -60.20 34.83 60.36
C VAL A 5 -59.02 34.55 59.43
N ARG A 6 -57.81 34.41 59.98
CA ARG A 6 -56.65 33.90 59.25
C ARG A 6 -56.76 32.37 59.18
N HIS A 7 -57.04 31.83 57.99
CA HIS A 7 -56.88 30.41 57.72
C HIS A 7 -55.39 30.09 57.54
N ASN A 8 -54.91 29.04 58.21
CA ASN A 8 -53.53 28.57 58.15
C ASN A 8 -53.25 27.80 56.84
N ASP A 9 -52.24 28.26 56.09
CA ASP A 9 -51.74 27.71 54.82
C ASP A 9 -50.77 26.51 54.98
N GLU A 10 -50.97 25.64 55.97
CA GLU A 10 -50.06 24.48 56.20
C GLU A 10 -50.31 23.33 55.21
N SER A 11 -51.55 23.09 54.81
CA SER A 11 -51.90 22.00 53.86
C SER A 11 -51.37 22.25 52.44
N VAL A 12 -51.26 23.52 52.04
CA VAL A 12 -50.76 23.94 50.72
C VAL A 12 -49.25 23.71 50.63
N ARG A 13 -48.50 23.96 51.72
CA ARG A 13 -47.04 23.72 51.78
C ARG A 13 -46.69 22.24 51.75
N GLU A 14 -47.44 21.38 52.45
CA GLU A 14 -47.21 19.93 52.43
C GLU A 14 -47.54 19.28 51.08
N GLY A 15 -48.56 19.79 50.38
CA GLY A 15 -48.87 19.38 49.00
C GLY A 15 -47.74 19.72 48.04
N PHE A 16 -47.15 20.91 48.18
CA PHE A 16 -46.06 21.40 47.33
C PHE A 16 -44.77 20.59 47.50
N ILE A 17 -44.37 20.27 48.75
CA ILE A 17 -43.16 19.49 49.04
C ILE A 17 -43.27 18.04 48.51
N ARG A 18 -44.45 17.41 48.64
CA ARG A 18 -44.69 16.05 48.11
C ARG A 18 -44.65 16.00 46.58
N ASN A 19 -45.06 17.06 45.90
CA ASN A 19 -45.03 17.13 44.44
C ASN A 19 -43.60 17.31 43.91
N ILE A 20 -42.81 18.19 44.54
CA ILE A 20 -41.37 18.36 44.24
C ILE A 20 -40.61 17.03 44.42
N GLY A 21 -40.89 16.28 45.49
CA GLY A 21 -40.24 14.98 45.72
C GLY A 21 -40.56 13.92 44.66
N LYS A 22 -41.76 13.96 44.06
CA LYS A 22 -42.15 13.06 42.94
C LYS A 22 -41.48 13.50 41.64
N GLU A 23 -41.41 14.79 41.37
CA GLU A 23 -40.73 15.34 40.20
C GLU A 23 -39.23 15.07 40.23
N VAL A 24 -38.57 15.23 41.38
CA VAL A 24 -37.14 14.90 41.54
C VAL A 24 -36.88 13.41 41.36
N LYS A 25 -37.77 12.52 41.82
CA LYS A 25 -37.68 11.07 41.57
C LYS A 25 -37.87 10.72 40.10
N LEU A 26 -38.84 11.35 39.43
CA LEU A 26 -39.06 11.17 37.99
C LEU A 26 -37.87 11.69 37.20
N PHE A 27 -37.34 12.85 37.53
CA PHE A 27 -36.18 13.46 36.85
C PHE A 27 -34.90 12.66 37.06
N THR A 28 -34.65 12.16 38.27
CA THR A 28 -33.49 11.28 38.55
C THR A 28 -33.64 9.91 37.89
N SER A 29 -34.84 9.36 37.79
CA SER A 29 -35.09 8.12 37.04
C SER A 29 -34.90 8.31 35.53
N ALA A 30 -35.37 9.43 34.98
CA ALA A 30 -35.20 9.81 33.59
C ALA A 30 -33.72 10.09 33.26
N LEU A 31 -32.98 10.75 34.14
CA LEU A 31 -31.53 10.95 34.01
C LEU A 31 -30.76 9.62 34.06
N LYS A 32 -31.11 8.70 34.96
CA LYS A 32 -30.51 7.35 35.01
C LYS A 32 -30.81 6.55 33.74
N ALA A 33 -32.02 6.67 33.19
CA ALA A 33 -32.41 6.05 31.93
C ALA A 33 -31.66 6.68 30.73
N PHE A 34 -31.52 8.00 30.71
CA PHE A 34 -30.78 8.73 29.68
C PHE A 34 -29.28 8.43 29.69
N GLN A 35 -28.67 8.37 30.88
CA GLN A 35 -27.27 7.92 31.04
C GLN A 35 -27.08 6.46 30.62
N ARG A 36 -28.02 5.56 30.94
CA ARG A 36 -28.03 4.18 30.43
C ARG A 36 -28.14 4.10 28.91
N ASN A 37 -28.97 4.94 28.30
CA ASN A 37 -29.16 4.93 26.85
C ASN A 37 -27.92 5.46 26.11
N ASN A 38 -27.24 6.48 26.64
CA ASN A 38 -26.02 7.03 26.02
C ASN A 38 -24.80 6.09 26.12
N CYS A 39 -24.65 5.29 27.17
CA CYS A 39 -23.56 4.31 27.24
C CYS A 39 -23.76 3.10 26.30
N ILE A 40 -25.00 2.81 25.89
CA ILE A 40 -25.32 1.78 24.89
C ILE A 40 -24.95 2.24 23.47
N VAL A 41 -25.11 3.53 23.17
CA VAL A 41 -24.93 4.08 21.81
C VAL A 41 -23.45 4.24 21.41
N MET A 42 -22.52 4.29 22.37
CA MET A 42 -21.09 4.58 22.10
C MET A 42 -20.13 3.43 22.44
N ALA A 43 -20.61 2.31 22.98
CA ALA A 43 -19.77 1.16 23.29
C ALA A 43 -19.56 0.29 22.04
N GLN A 44 -18.37 0.36 21.43
CA GLN A 44 -17.93 -0.62 20.44
C GLN A 44 -18.10 -2.03 21.03
N ARG A 45 -18.92 -2.87 20.38
CA ARG A 45 -19.07 -4.28 20.75
C ARG A 45 -17.73 -4.98 20.51
N LYS A 46 -17.01 -5.29 21.59
CA LYS A 46 -15.76 -6.05 21.53
C LYS A 46 -16.07 -7.54 21.52
N HIS A 47 -15.38 -8.28 20.65
CA HIS A 47 -15.44 -9.73 20.66
C HIS A 47 -14.81 -10.28 21.95
N LEU A 48 -15.29 -11.45 22.40
CA LEU A 48 -14.66 -12.19 23.48
C LEU A 48 -13.27 -12.64 23.03
N ASP A 49 -12.28 -12.42 23.89
CA ASP A 49 -10.91 -12.82 23.64
C ASP A 49 -10.77 -14.35 23.53
N ASP A 50 -9.82 -14.83 22.72
CA ASP A 50 -9.67 -16.25 22.46
C ASP A 50 -9.23 -17.03 23.72
N PHE A 51 -8.44 -16.41 24.62
CA PHE A 51 -8.12 -17.00 25.92
C PHE A 51 -9.37 -17.15 26.80
N LEU A 52 -10.20 -16.10 26.87
CA LEU A 52 -11.46 -16.15 27.62
C LEU A 52 -12.42 -17.19 27.06
N ARG A 53 -12.44 -17.39 25.73
CA ARG A 53 -13.24 -18.44 25.08
C ARG A 53 -12.78 -19.83 25.49
N GLY A 54 -11.47 -20.10 25.43
CA GLY A 54 -10.89 -21.37 25.88
C GLY A 54 -11.19 -21.64 27.36
N LYS A 55 -11.01 -20.63 28.22
CA LYS A 55 -11.34 -20.72 29.64
C LYS A 55 -12.83 -21.01 29.87
N THR A 56 -13.72 -20.36 29.12
CA THR A 56 -15.17 -20.59 29.20
C THR A 56 -15.52 -22.05 28.85
N ILE A 57 -14.99 -22.54 27.74
CA ILE A 57 -15.28 -23.90 27.24
C ILE A 57 -14.73 -24.95 28.19
N GLY A 58 -13.48 -24.84 28.64
CA GLY A 58 -12.91 -25.80 29.60
C GLY A 58 -13.69 -25.86 30.92
N ARG A 59 -14.27 -24.73 31.38
CA ARG A 59 -15.14 -24.71 32.58
C ARG A 59 -16.48 -25.40 32.34
N LEU A 60 -17.06 -25.23 31.15
CA LEU A 60 -18.31 -25.89 30.77
C LEU A 60 -18.13 -27.40 30.57
N GLU A 61 -17.00 -27.83 30.00
CA GLU A 61 -16.64 -29.25 29.90
C GLU A 61 -16.45 -29.91 31.27
N CYS A 62 -15.97 -29.16 32.27
CA CYS A 62 -15.90 -29.61 33.66
C CYS A 62 -17.27 -29.67 34.37
N GLY A 63 -18.39 -29.41 33.68
CA GLY A 63 -19.74 -29.50 34.23
C GLY A 63 -20.21 -28.27 35.03
N ARG A 64 -19.50 -27.13 34.96
CA ARG A 64 -19.94 -25.87 35.60
C ARG A 64 -21.19 -25.33 34.91
N SER A 65 -22.04 -24.62 35.66
CA SER A 65 -23.23 -23.99 35.07
C SER A 65 -22.85 -22.74 34.26
N GLN A 66 -23.63 -22.43 33.22
CA GLN A 66 -23.40 -21.23 32.39
C GLN A 66 -23.52 -19.93 33.20
N LEU A 67 -24.35 -19.92 34.26
CA LEU A 67 -24.53 -18.77 35.16
C LEU A 67 -23.27 -18.53 35.99
N GLU A 68 -22.70 -19.59 36.56
CA GLU A 68 -21.47 -19.52 37.36
C GLU A 68 -20.29 -19.00 36.51
N VAL A 69 -20.16 -19.49 35.27
CA VAL A 69 -19.13 -19.03 34.34
C VAL A 69 -19.37 -17.58 33.89
N SER A 70 -20.64 -17.16 33.79
CA SER A 70 -21.04 -15.77 33.49
C SER A 70 -20.60 -14.81 34.57
N GLU A 71 -20.83 -15.17 35.83
CA GLU A 71 -20.47 -14.38 37.00
C GLU A 71 -18.94 -14.31 37.19
N GLU A 72 -18.23 -15.44 37.05
CA GLU A 72 -16.76 -15.49 37.18
C GLU A 72 -16.05 -14.61 36.14
N LEU A 73 -16.52 -14.63 34.89
CA LEU A 73 -15.87 -13.94 33.78
C LEU A 73 -16.41 -12.52 33.52
N GLY A 74 -17.48 -12.12 34.22
CA GLY A 74 -18.15 -10.84 34.02
C GLY A 74 -18.67 -10.64 32.60
N LYS A 75 -19.13 -11.72 31.96
CA LYS A 75 -19.70 -11.71 30.59
C LYS A 75 -21.15 -12.14 30.65
N ALA A 76 -22.00 -11.54 29.81
CA ALA A 76 -23.41 -11.91 29.78
C ALA A 76 -23.58 -13.41 29.46
N GLN A 77 -24.47 -14.08 30.18
CA GLN A 77 -24.78 -15.51 29.99
C GLN A 77 -25.16 -15.84 28.53
N SER A 78 -25.80 -14.91 27.81
CA SER A 78 -26.12 -15.07 26.39
C SER A 78 -24.89 -15.18 25.48
N VAL A 79 -23.76 -14.59 25.85
CA VAL A 79 -22.48 -14.73 25.13
C VAL A 79 -21.91 -16.13 25.34
N ILE A 80 -22.00 -16.65 26.56
CA ILE A 80 -21.53 -17.99 26.94
C ILE A 80 -22.40 -19.06 26.28
N SER A 81 -23.72 -18.90 26.32
CA SER A 81 -24.66 -19.81 25.67
C SER A 81 -24.40 -19.93 24.16
N ARG A 82 -24.22 -18.81 23.46
CA ARG A 82 -23.88 -18.80 22.02
C ARG A 82 -22.52 -19.41 21.73
N LEU A 83 -21.53 -19.17 22.58
CA LEU A 83 -20.20 -19.76 22.44
C LEU A 83 -20.26 -21.29 22.62
N TRP A 84 -20.99 -21.75 23.62
CA TRP A 84 -21.17 -23.17 23.92
C TRP A 84 -21.88 -23.89 22.79
N GLN A 85 -23.01 -23.36 22.30
CA GLN A 85 -23.71 -23.93 21.14
C GLN A 85 -22.78 -24.06 19.93
N ARG A 86 -22.06 -22.98 19.60
CA ARG A 86 -21.12 -23.00 18.48
C ARG A 86 -19.99 -24.01 18.67
N PHE A 87 -19.51 -24.21 19.90
CA PHE A 87 -18.50 -25.22 20.18
C PHE A 87 -19.06 -26.65 20.00
N GLN A 88 -20.30 -26.90 20.41
CA GLN A 88 -20.95 -28.19 20.17
C GLN A 88 -21.18 -28.47 18.68
N ASP A 89 -21.45 -27.44 17.88
CA ASP A 89 -21.67 -27.56 16.44
C ASP A 89 -20.36 -27.73 15.64
N ASP A 90 -19.37 -26.86 15.87
CA ASP A 90 -18.14 -26.76 15.06
C ASP A 90 -16.93 -27.51 15.68
N GLY A 91 -16.97 -27.81 16.98
CA GLY A 91 -15.81 -28.30 17.76
C GLY A 91 -14.66 -27.28 17.90
N ASN A 92 -14.85 -26.04 17.40
CA ASN A 92 -13.81 -25.03 17.32
C ASN A 92 -14.05 -23.87 18.30
N VAL A 93 -13.05 -23.59 19.14
CA VAL A 93 -13.04 -22.48 20.09
C VAL A 93 -12.70 -21.14 19.41
N SER A 94 -11.92 -21.21 18.33
CA SER A 94 -11.38 -20.05 17.65
C SER A 94 -12.45 -19.27 16.89
N ARG A 95 -12.12 -18.00 16.61
CA ARG A 95 -12.93 -17.17 15.74
C ARG A 95 -12.85 -17.69 14.29
N CYS A 96 -14.02 -17.86 13.65
CA CYS A 96 -14.05 -17.92 12.19
C CYS A 96 -14.01 -16.51 11.63
N TYR A 97 -13.06 -16.26 10.73
CA TYR A 97 -13.02 -15.02 9.98
C TYR A 97 -13.97 -15.14 8.80
N ASN A 98 -14.85 -14.15 8.66
CA ASN A 98 -15.70 -14.05 7.47
C ASN A 98 -14.81 -13.78 6.27
N THR A 99 -15.09 -14.43 5.13
CA THR A 99 -14.33 -14.34 3.87
C THR A 99 -14.40 -12.98 3.17
N GLY A 100 -14.91 -11.95 3.84
CA GLY A 100 -15.06 -10.60 3.31
C GLY A 100 -16.02 -10.53 2.12
N ARG A 101 -16.04 -9.39 1.44
CA ARG A 101 -16.78 -9.23 0.19
C ARG A 101 -16.04 -9.97 -0.93
N PRO A 102 -16.73 -10.80 -1.74
CA PRO A 102 -16.13 -11.42 -2.91
C PRO A 102 -15.52 -10.39 -3.86
N ARG A 103 -14.46 -10.80 -4.56
CA ARG A 103 -13.83 -9.96 -5.58
C ARG A 103 -14.77 -9.79 -6.78
N VAL A 104 -14.66 -8.64 -7.43
CA VAL A 104 -15.38 -8.36 -8.68
C VAL A 104 -14.79 -9.18 -9.83
N THR A 105 -13.48 -9.40 -9.82
CA THR A 105 -12.79 -10.21 -10.84
C THR A 105 -12.68 -11.66 -10.41
N THR A 106 -12.79 -12.55 -11.39
CA THR A 106 -12.51 -13.98 -11.25
C THR A 106 -11.04 -14.29 -11.56
N PRO A 107 -10.48 -15.41 -11.06
CA PRO A 107 -9.11 -15.80 -11.38
C PRO A 107 -8.83 -15.97 -12.89
N ASN A 108 -9.85 -16.33 -13.68
CA ASN A 108 -9.72 -16.46 -15.13
C ASN A 108 -9.64 -15.10 -15.83
N GLU A 109 -10.41 -14.12 -15.36
CA GLU A 109 -10.34 -12.74 -15.84
C GLU A 109 -9.00 -12.08 -15.47
N ASP A 110 -8.51 -12.32 -14.25
CA ASP A 110 -7.19 -11.86 -13.81
C ASP A 110 -6.07 -12.45 -14.70
N ARG A 111 -6.21 -13.74 -15.08
CA ARG A 111 -5.30 -14.40 -16.02
C ARG A 111 -5.38 -13.79 -17.42
N TYR A 112 -6.60 -13.49 -17.91
CA TYR A 112 -6.81 -12.81 -19.18
C TYR A 112 -6.14 -11.43 -19.18
N LEU A 113 -6.36 -10.61 -18.13
CA LEU A 113 -5.73 -9.32 -17.96
C LEU A 113 -4.20 -9.42 -17.99
N ALA A 114 -3.62 -10.40 -17.28
CA ALA A 114 -2.17 -10.59 -17.25
C ALA A 114 -1.60 -10.97 -18.62
N VAL A 115 -2.26 -11.86 -19.36
CA VAL A 115 -1.82 -12.26 -20.71
C VAL A 115 -1.92 -11.08 -21.67
N THR A 116 -3.02 -10.35 -21.65
CA THR A 116 -3.26 -9.20 -22.53
C THR A 116 -2.27 -8.07 -22.24
N ALA A 117 -2.02 -7.77 -20.97
CA ALA A 117 -1.01 -6.78 -20.55
C ALA A 117 0.41 -7.19 -20.95
N LYS A 118 0.75 -8.49 -20.91
CA LYS A 118 2.07 -8.99 -21.34
C LYS A 118 2.26 -8.96 -22.85
N ARG A 119 1.20 -9.20 -23.63
CA ARG A 119 1.20 -9.10 -25.10
C ARG A 119 1.33 -7.65 -25.54
N ASN A 120 0.49 -6.77 -24.99
CA ASN A 120 0.47 -5.34 -25.30
C ASN A 120 0.92 -4.52 -24.10
N ARG A 121 2.24 -4.48 -23.88
CA ARG A 121 2.82 -3.86 -22.67
C ARG A 121 2.51 -2.38 -22.51
N GLN A 122 2.24 -1.67 -23.60
CA GLN A 122 1.92 -0.24 -23.59
C GLN A 122 0.43 0.07 -23.37
N SER A 123 -0.45 -0.94 -23.31
CA SER A 123 -1.89 -0.72 -23.12
C SER A 123 -2.19 -0.04 -21.79
N THR A 124 -3.08 0.94 -21.79
CA THR A 124 -3.49 1.60 -20.54
C THR A 124 -4.37 0.66 -19.72
N ALA A 125 -4.40 0.82 -18.39
CA ALA A 125 -5.34 0.11 -17.54
C ALA A 125 -6.82 0.31 -17.94
N LEU A 126 -7.15 1.45 -18.56
CA LEU A 126 -8.47 1.70 -19.13
C LEU A 126 -8.74 0.85 -20.37
N ASP A 127 -7.76 0.71 -21.25
CA ASP A 127 -7.88 -0.11 -22.46
C ASP A 127 -8.03 -1.59 -22.09
N LEU A 128 -7.28 -2.06 -21.09
CA LEU A 128 -7.42 -3.40 -20.54
C LEU A 128 -8.80 -3.64 -19.91
N SER A 129 -9.36 -2.66 -19.21
CA SER A 129 -10.72 -2.72 -18.65
C SER A 129 -11.77 -2.83 -19.76
N ARG A 130 -11.64 -2.04 -20.83
CA ARG A 130 -12.55 -2.09 -21.99
C ARG A 130 -12.46 -3.44 -22.69
N GLN A 131 -11.25 -3.95 -22.94
CA GLN A 131 -11.03 -5.26 -23.55
C GLN A 131 -11.63 -6.39 -22.72
N LEU A 132 -11.46 -6.35 -21.39
CA LEU A 132 -12.09 -7.32 -20.49
C LEU A 132 -13.62 -7.23 -20.55
N SER A 133 -14.17 -6.01 -20.50
CA SER A 133 -15.61 -5.79 -20.63
C SER A 133 -16.16 -6.36 -21.94
N SER A 134 -15.44 -6.17 -23.06
CA SER A 134 -15.84 -6.72 -24.36
C SER A 134 -15.73 -8.26 -24.43
N ALA A 135 -14.78 -8.86 -23.71
CA ALA A 135 -14.54 -10.30 -23.77
C ALA A 135 -15.44 -11.11 -22.80
N THR A 136 -15.73 -10.57 -21.62
CA THR A 136 -16.40 -11.29 -20.53
C THR A 136 -17.69 -10.62 -20.06
N GLY A 137 -17.95 -9.37 -20.45
CA GLY A 137 -19.10 -8.59 -19.99
C GLY A 137 -18.91 -7.94 -18.62
N THR A 138 -17.82 -8.26 -17.92
CA THR A 138 -17.53 -7.72 -16.59
C THR A 138 -16.92 -6.32 -16.68
N THR A 139 -17.63 -5.32 -16.15
CA THR A 139 -17.14 -3.94 -16.10
C THR A 139 -16.28 -3.72 -14.86
N VAL A 140 -15.01 -3.38 -15.08
CA VAL A 140 -14.03 -3.17 -13.99
C VAL A 140 -13.45 -1.76 -14.03
N SER A 141 -13.25 -1.16 -12.86
CA SER A 141 -12.58 0.14 -12.78
C SER A 141 -11.08 0.03 -13.13
N ARG A 142 -10.48 1.15 -13.56
CA ARG A 142 -9.02 1.25 -13.76
C ARG A 142 -8.23 0.80 -12.52
N GLN A 143 -8.72 1.13 -11.32
CA GLN A 143 -8.05 0.79 -10.07
C GLN A 143 -8.14 -0.72 -9.77
N THR A 144 -9.24 -1.36 -10.16
CA THR A 144 -9.40 -2.81 -10.05
C THR A 144 -8.38 -3.53 -10.93
N VAL A 145 -8.14 -3.04 -12.15
CA VAL A 145 -7.11 -3.58 -13.06
C VAL A 145 -5.72 -3.46 -12.45
N TYR A 146 -5.36 -2.30 -11.87
CA TYR A 146 -4.08 -2.15 -11.18
C TYR A 146 -3.91 -3.12 -10.01
N ARG A 147 -4.95 -3.29 -9.19
CA ARG A 147 -4.91 -4.22 -8.04
C ARG A 147 -4.79 -5.68 -8.50
N SER A 148 -5.57 -6.07 -9.51
CA SER A 148 -5.54 -7.40 -10.11
C SER A 148 -4.15 -7.72 -10.68
N LEU A 149 -3.59 -6.85 -11.52
CA LEU A 149 -2.25 -7.04 -12.08
C LEU A 149 -1.15 -6.98 -11.02
N GLY A 150 -1.33 -6.16 -9.97
CA GLY A 150 -0.41 -6.08 -8.85
C GLY A 150 -0.33 -7.37 -8.02
N HIS A 151 -1.39 -8.18 -7.99
CA HIS A 151 -1.33 -9.52 -7.38
C HIS A 151 -0.46 -10.51 -8.17
N ILE A 152 -0.14 -10.20 -9.43
CA ILE A 152 0.67 -11.02 -10.35
C ILE A 152 2.02 -10.31 -10.60
N ASP A 153 2.42 -9.41 -9.70
CA ASP A 153 3.65 -8.62 -9.74
C ASP A 153 3.84 -7.79 -11.03
N LEU A 154 2.76 -7.44 -11.73
CA LEU A 154 2.80 -6.58 -12.91
C LEU A 154 2.47 -5.14 -12.54
N TYR A 155 3.42 -4.24 -12.83
CA TYR A 155 3.30 -2.83 -12.50
C TYR A 155 3.53 -1.96 -13.73
N ALA A 156 2.73 -0.90 -13.86
CA ALA A 156 2.95 0.13 -14.86
C ALA A 156 4.16 0.99 -14.46
N ARG A 157 5.19 1.02 -15.30
CA ARG A 157 6.47 1.69 -15.03
C ARG A 157 6.98 2.40 -16.27
N ARG A 158 7.88 3.37 -16.09
CA ARG A 158 8.52 4.03 -17.22
C ARG A 158 9.46 3.07 -17.94
N PRO A 159 9.37 2.93 -19.27
CA PRO A 159 10.33 2.16 -20.03
C PRO A 159 11.70 2.84 -20.00
N VAL A 160 12.75 2.05 -20.19
CA VAL A 160 14.09 2.60 -20.38
C VAL A 160 14.17 3.16 -21.80
N ARG A 161 14.62 4.41 -21.95
CA ARG A 161 14.81 5.01 -23.28
C ARG A 161 16.17 4.61 -23.82
N CYS A 162 16.20 4.00 -25.00
CA CYS A 162 17.44 3.57 -25.65
C CYS A 162 17.44 4.02 -27.12
N VAL A 163 18.62 4.32 -27.65
CA VAL A 163 18.82 4.48 -29.10
C VAL A 163 18.94 3.08 -29.70
N PRO A 164 18.10 2.70 -30.68
CA PRO A 164 18.21 1.40 -31.32
C PRO A 164 19.55 1.28 -32.03
N LEU A 165 20.32 0.24 -31.69
CA LEU A 165 21.58 -0.06 -32.37
C LEU A 165 21.32 -1.12 -33.43
N THR A 166 21.78 -0.85 -34.65
CA THR A 166 21.84 -1.87 -35.70
C THR A 166 22.95 -2.87 -35.37
N THR A 167 22.89 -4.07 -35.96
CA THR A 167 23.94 -5.09 -35.80
C THR A 167 25.32 -4.53 -36.17
N THR A 168 25.39 -3.68 -37.20
CA THR A 168 26.62 -3.01 -37.62
C THR A 168 27.12 -2.05 -36.55
N HIS A 169 26.24 -1.20 -35.98
CA HIS A 169 26.61 -0.30 -34.88
C HIS A 169 27.15 -1.09 -33.69
N CYS A 170 26.53 -2.21 -33.31
CA CYS A 170 27.00 -3.06 -32.23
C CYS A 170 28.42 -3.60 -32.48
N ARG A 171 28.70 -4.07 -33.70
CA ARG A 171 30.03 -4.59 -34.08
C ARG A 171 31.10 -3.51 -34.05
N LEU A 172 30.81 -2.34 -34.63
CA LEU A 172 31.75 -1.22 -34.65
C LEU A 172 32.04 -0.71 -33.24
N ARG A 173 31.00 -0.51 -32.42
CA ARG A 173 31.16 -0.12 -30.99
C ARG A 173 32.02 -1.10 -30.22
N LEU A 174 31.77 -2.39 -30.39
CA LEU A 174 32.50 -3.44 -29.67
C LEU A 174 33.97 -3.49 -30.12
N THR A 175 34.22 -3.38 -31.41
CA THR A 175 35.58 -3.38 -31.98
C THR A 175 36.36 -2.18 -31.47
N TRP A 176 35.79 -0.97 -31.59
CA TRP A 176 36.38 0.25 -31.05
C TRP A 176 36.66 0.12 -29.54
N SER A 177 35.69 -0.38 -28.76
CA SER A 177 35.86 -0.55 -27.32
C SER A 177 37.00 -1.52 -26.99
N ARG A 178 37.18 -2.59 -27.77
CA ARG A 178 38.27 -3.56 -27.57
C ARG A 178 39.63 -2.99 -27.93
N GLU A 179 39.72 -2.28 -29.05
CA GLU A 179 40.95 -1.61 -29.49
C GLU A 179 41.45 -0.59 -28.46
N HIS A 180 40.52 0.09 -27.79
CA HIS A 180 40.82 1.17 -26.85
C HIS A 180 40.74 0.72 -25.37
N ALA A 181 40.45 -0.56 -25.09
CA ALA A 181 40.26 -1.08 -23.73
C ALA A 181 41.53 -0.98 -22.87
N LEU A 182 42.70 -1.09 -23.50
CA LEU A 182 44.01 -1.10 -22.84
C LEU A 182 44.77 0.22 -23.04
N TRP A 183 44.09 1.27 -23.52
CA TRP A 183 44.73 2.57 -23.70
C TRP A 183 45.18 3.18 -22.38
N THR A 184 46.39 3.73 -22.39
CA THR A 184 47.01 4.44 -21.27
C THR A 184 46.42 5.84 -21.10
N PRO A 185 46.48 6.43 -19.90
CA PRO A 185 46.03 7.81 -19.67
C PRO A 185 46.68 8.84 -20.60
N GLN A 186 47.95 8.64 -20.98
CA GLN A 186 48.66 9.51 -21.92
C GLN A 186 48.06 9.43 -23.32
N GLN A 187 47.65 8.24 -23.78
CA GLN A 187 46.97 8.09 -25.07
C GLN A 187 45.59 8.76 -25.06
N TRP A 188 44.84 8.65 -23.95
CA TRP A 188 43.57 9.37 -23.79
C TRP A 188 43.74 10.89 -23.76
N SER A 189 44.87 11.40 -23.24
CA SER A 189 45.14 12.84 -23.16
C SER A 189 45.24 13.53 -24.53
N CYS A 190 45.49 12.75 -25.59
CA CYS A 190 45.54 13.25 -26.96
C CYS A 190 44.18 13.29 -27.66
N VAL A 191 43.11 12.78 -27.02
CA VAL A 191 41.77 12.72 -27.61
C VAL A 191 40.91 13.89 -27.13
N MET A 192 40.43 14.71 -28.06
CA MET A 192 39.44 15.74 -27.80
C MET A 192 38.04 15.21 -28.15
N PHE A 193 37.11 15.23 -27.20
CA PHE A 193 35.71 14.89 -27.44
C PHE A 193 34.90 16.17 -27.64
N SER A 194 34.07 16.20 -28.68
CA SER A 194 33.09 17.25 -28.92
C SER A 194 31.73 16.61 -29.23
N ASP A 195 30.65 17.20 -28.69
CA ASP A 195 29.28 16.85 -29.04
C ASP A 195 28.44 18.11 -29.32
N GLU A 196 27.32 17.92 -30.00
CA GLU A 196 26.31 18.97 -30.17
C GLU A 196 25.10 18.66 -29.27
N SER A 197 24.73 19.62 -28.44
CA SER A 197 23.57 19.51 -27.54
C SER A 197 22.47 20.47 -27.95
N ARG A 198 21.24 19.94 -28.09
CA ARG A 198 20.05 20.74 -28.38
C ARG A 198 19.32 21.10 -27.09
N PHE A 199 19.16 22.39 -26.81
CA PHE A 199 18.38 22.88 -25.67
C PHE A 199 16.96 23.23 -26.12
N SER A 200 15.94 22.54 -25.59
CA SER A 200 14.53 22.84 -25.86
C SER A 200 13.84 23.46 -24.64
N LEU A 201 13.00 24.47 -24.87
CA LEU A 201 12.21 25.13 -23.82
C LEU A 201 11.01 24.30 -23.33
N GLN A 202 10.67 23.23 -24.05
CA GLN A 202 9.61 22.29 -23.70
C GLN A 202 10.18 20.89 -23.48
N SER A 203 9.66 20.19 -22.47
CA SER A 203 10.05 18.80 -22.18
C SER A 203 9.25 17.82 -23.04
N ASP A 204 9.93 16.97 -23.83
CA ASP A 204 9.31 15.83 -24.55
C ASP A 204 9.06 14.64 -23.59
N SER A 205 8.40 14.93 -22.47
CA SER A 205 7.98 13.93 -21.50
C SER A 205 6.73 13.21 -22.03
N ARG A 206 6.89 12.39 -23.07
CA ARG A 206 5.91 11.34 -23.38
C ARG A 206 5.83 10.42 -22.17
N ARG A 207 4.73 10.53 -21.41
CA ARG A 207 4.45 9.76 -20.18
C ARG A 207 4.02 8.33 -20.50
N THR A 208 4.74 7.65 -21.39
CA THR A 208 4.44 6.26 -21.75
C THR A 208 4.81 5.36 -20.58
N LEU A 209 3.87 4.52 -20.16
CA LEU A 209 4.09 3.47 -19.18
C LEU A 209 4.01 2.12 -19.87
N ILE A 210 4.82 1.18 -19.39
CA ILE A 210 4.76 -0.22 -19.79
C ILE A 210 4.46 -1.09 -18.58
N TRP A 211 3.70 -2.16 -18.77
CA TRP A 211 3.54 -3.21 -17.77
C TRP A 211 4.82 -4.04 -17.70
N ARG A 212 5.48 -4.03 -16.54
CA ARG A 212 6.67 -4.85 -16.27
C ARG A 212 6.56 -5.56 -14.94
N THR A 213 7.20 -6.72 -14.86
CA THR A 213 7.40 -7.40 -13.59
C THR A 213 8.47 -6.69 -12.77
N THR A 214 8.37 -6.77 -11.45
CA THR A 214 9.45 -6.30 -10.57
C THR A 214 10.62 -7.29 -10.66
N THR A 215 11.50 -7.12 -11.66
CA THR A 215 12.72 -7.92 -11.81
C THR A 215 13.96 -7.04 -11.63
N LYS A 216 15.04 -7.61 -11.09
CA LYS A 216 16.33 -6.91 -10.87
C LYS A 216 17.05 -6.52 -12.17
N ARG A 217 16.70 -7.14 -13.30
CA ARG A 217 17.31 -6.91 -14.62
C ARG A 217 16.25 -6.41 -15.57
N THR A 218 16.48 -5.30 -16.25
CA THR A 218 15.61 -4.81 -17.32
C THR A 218 15.85 -5.64 -18.58
N PRO A 219 14.93 -6.52 -19.00
CA PRO A 219 15.06 -7.21 -20.28
C PRO A 219 15.04 -6.19 -21.43
N LEU A 220 15.73 -6.50 -22.54
CA LEU A 220 15.80 -5.65 -23.74
C LEU A 220 14.42 -5.20 -24.25
N ASN A 221 13.40 -6.03 -24.00
CA ASN A 221 11.99 -5.80 -24.36
C ASN A 221 11.27 -4.75 -23.48
N ASP A 222 11.94 -4.17 -22.49
CA ASP A 222 11.44 -3.08 -21.63
C ASP A 222 11.95 -1.69 -22.10
N THR A 223 12.63 -1.66 -23.25
CA THR A 223 13.15 -0.42 -23.84
C THR A 223 12.16 0.16 -24.86
N VAL A 224 12.03 1.48 -24.87
CA VAL A 224 11.37 2.20 -25.96
C VAL A 224 12.45 2.88 -26.77
N THR A 225 12.41 2.68 -28.08
CA THR A 225 13.31 3.32 -29.04
C THR A 225 13.01 4.81 -29.08
N VAL A 226 14.01 5.63 -28.77
CA VAL A 226 13.95 7.06 -29.09
C VAL A 226 14.32 7.18 -30.57
N VAL A 227 13.33 7.50 -31.41
CA VAL A 227 13.61 7.97 -32.78
C VAL A 227 14.05 9.43 -32.62
N GLN A 228 15.30 9.73 -32.95
CA GLN A 228 15.70 11.12 -33.15
C GLN A 228 15.14 11.55 -34.50
N ASP A 229 14.07 12.34 -34.46
CA ASP A 229 13.55 13.00 -35.66
C ASP A 229 14.56 14.08 -36.08
N GLY A 230 15.37 13.77 -37.10
CA GLY A 230 16.17 14.73 -37.87
C GLY A 230 17.54 15.11 -37.31
N SER A 231 18.60 14.49 -37.84
CA SER A 231 19.75 15.24 -38.36
C SER A 231 20.50 14.38 -39.38
N SER A 232 21.11 15.04 -40.34
CA SER A 232 21.69 14.59 -41.60
C SER A 232 22.60 13.36 -41.53
N ALA A 233 22.53 12.56 -42.59
CA ALA A 233 23.45 11.48 -42.88
C ALA A 233 24.84 12.03 -43.24
N GLU A 234 25.72 12.21 -42.25
CA GLU A 234 27.17 12.17 -42.45
C GLU A 234 27.82 11.45 -41.27
N GLU A 235 28.85 10.66 -41.60
CA GLU A 235 29.63 9.72 -40.78
C GLU A 235 29.45 9.78 -39.26
N LEU A 236 28.71 8.79 -38.77
CA LEU A 236 28.67 8.37 -37.37
C LEU A 236 30.03 7.77 -36.96
N PHE A 237 31.04 8.60 -36.69
CA PHE A 237 32.16 8.22 -35.82
C PHE A 237 31.66 8.21 -34.38
N LEU A 238 31.38 7.01 -33.89
CA LEU A 238 30.72 6.76 -32.61
C LEU A 238 31.64 7.04 -31.41
N VAL A 239 31.37 8.14 -30.71
CA VAL A 239 31.64 8.22 -29.27
C VAL A 239 30.58 7.37 -28.54
N PRO A 240 30.94 6.43 -27.65
CA PRO A 240 29.95 5.71 -26.85
C PRO A 240 29.19 6.68 -25.94
N PRO A 241 27.85 6.60 -25.85
CA PRO A 241 27.12 7.36 -24.84
C PRO A 241 27.59 6.89 -23.46
N ARG A 242 27.81 7.84 -22.56
CA ARG A 242 28.05 7.58 -21.13
C ARG A 242 26.89 6.77 -20.55
N THR A 243 26.99 5.46 -20.61
CA THR A 243 26.40 4.60 -19.58
C THR A 243 27.31 4.73 -18.38
N ASP A 244 26.77 5.16 -17.24
CA ASP A 244 27.44 5.02 -15.95
C ASP A 244 27.76 3.53 -15.72
N LEU A 245 28.92 3.10 -16.20
CA LEU A 245 29.53 1.84 -15.84
C LEU A 245 29.95 2.00 -14.38
N HIS A 246 29.07 1.53 -13.50
CA HIS A 246 29.45 1.19 -12.15
C HIS A 246 30.47 0.04 -12.25
N VAL A 247 31.74 0.39 -12.38
CA VAL A 247 32.86 -0.56 -12.32
C VAL A 247 32.99 -0.96 -10.85
N GLN A 248 32.35 -2.06 -10.47
CA GLN A 248 32.75 -2.78 -9.27
C GLN A 248 34.08 -3.45 -9.58
N ASN A 249 35.17 -2.78 -9.19
CA ASN A 249 36.48 -3.41 -9.10
C ASN A 249 36.40 -4.52 -8.07
N VAL A 250 36.23 -5.77 -8.53
CA VAL A 250 36.53 -6.94 -7.72
C VAL A 250 38.04 -7.03 -7.65
N THR A 251 38.62 -6.36 -6.67
CA THR A 251 39.99 -6.63 -6.23
C THR A 251 39.93 -7.95 -5.46
N ASN A 252 40.61 -8.97 -6.00
CA ASN A 252 40.82 -10.22 -5.28
C ASN A 252 41.74 -9.94 -4.08
N ASP A 253 41.21 -10.23 -2.90
CA ASP A 253 41.92 -10.21 -1.62
C ASP A 253 43.17 -11.10 -1.63
N ARG A 254 44.28 -10.53 -1.16
CA ARG A 254 45.14 -11.15 -0.13
C ARG A 254 46.17 -10.14 0.37
N LEU A 255 45.96 -9.62 1.59
CA LEU A 255 46.80 -9.86 2.77
C LEU A 255 46.37 -8.96 3.95
N HIS A 256 45.97 -9.63 5.03
CA HIS A 256 45.95 -9.29 6.46
C HIS A 256 46.16 -7.84 7.00
N LEU A 257 45.21 -7.50 7.88
CA LEU A 257 45.31 -6.91 9.24
C LEU A 257 45.26 -5.39 9.49
N SER A 258 44.37 -5.08 10.47
CA SER A 258 44.19 -3.84 11.27
C SER A 258 43.59 -2.65 10.51
N GLY A 259 42.68 -1.83 11.02
CA GLY A 259 42.09 -1.63 12.33
C GLY A 259 41.61 -0.17 12.38
N CYS A 260 40.41 0.07 12.92
CA CYS A 260 39.90 1.35 13.45
C CYS A 260 39.36 2.45 12.50
N HIS A 261 38.05 2.65 12.63
CA HIS A 261 37.33 3.88 13.02
C HIS A 261 37.32 5.16 12.14
N SER A 262 36.09 5.69 12.12
CA SER A 262 35.66 7.09 11.92
C SER A 262 35.38 7.54 10.48
N GLY A 263 34.15 8.04 10.31
CA GLY A 263 33.60 8.47 9.03
C GLY A 263 34.06 9.85 8.62
N THR A 264 33.87 10.17 7.35
CA THR A 264 33.75 11.55 6.90
C THR A 264 32.91 11.63 5.63
N THR A 265 31.86 12.41 5.74
CA THR A 265 31.04 13.03 4.70
C THR A 265 31.93 13.62 3.60
N CYS A 266 31.68 13.31 2.32
CA CYS A 266 32.35 14.01 1.22
C CYS A 266 31.35 14.97 0.56
N THR A 267 31.59 16.25 0.86
CA THR A 267 30.89 17.44 0.38
C THR A 267 31.11 17.68 -1.11
N PHE A 268 30.02 18.04 -1.78
CA PHE A 268 29.98 18.60 -3.12
C PHE A 268 30.61 20.01 -3.10
N VAL A 269 31.69 20.23 -3.87
CA VAL A 269 32.21 21.58 -4.14
C VAL A 269 32.04 21.88 -5.62
N SER A 270 31.00 22.66 -5.90
CA SER A 270 30.83 23.40 -7.15
C SER A 270 31.75 24.62 -7.11
N GLY A 271 32.82 24.62 -7.91
CA GLY A 271 33.62 25.81 -8.17
C GLY A 271 33.14 26.51 -9.45
N ARG A 272 32.39 27.61 -9.29
CA ARG A 272 32.11 28.62 -10.32
C ARG A 272 33.14 29.74 -10.21
N THR A 273 33.31 30.48 -11.31
CA THR A 273 34.09 31.72 -11.53
C THR A 273 35.58 31.49 -11.75
N GLY A 274 36.25 32.10 -12.74
CA GLY A 274 35.85 33.09 -13.73
C GLY A 274 37.09 33.89 -14.14
N CYS A 275 37.40 33.92 -15.43
CA CYS A 275 38.01 34.97 -16.23
C CYS A 275 37.92 34.52 -17.70
#